data_AF-A0A538EK39-F1
#
_entry.id   AF-A0A538EK39-F1
#
_cell.length_a   1.000
_cell.length_b   1.000
_cell.length_c   1.000
_cell.angle_alpha   90.00
_cell.angle_beta   90.00
_cell.angle_gamma   90.00
#
_symmetry.space_group_name_H-M   'P 1'
#
loop_
_entity.id
_entity.type
_entity.pdbx_description
1 polymer ?
#
loop_
_entity_poly.entity_id
_entity_poly.type
_entity_poly.pdbx_seq_one_letter_code
_entity_poly.pdbx_strand_id
1 'polypeptide(L)'
;MSAGGEHQRQVGVLAVERVASAGRRLDRAHARVGVGRESSGDAHSHATDHTPRVRPAVIAIFGPTGVGIDARFSVGEYAELVHAEIDGLLDAGRRPIVVGGTGLYLRAALADLDLRPPPPPGARERWEAEVAARGAPGLHAVLVERAPWAAEAIDPHDRQRIVRALELADAGELEPPEAESQLWTAHTRHPTLLVGLTLDRVELYARVDARVDAMLAAGAREEVLRAHAAGASETARKALGFQELLAGDVDAMKRRTRNFAKRQHTWMRKLADVWVLDVTGRGDEDVAAEIEELANTLRRP
;
A
#
# COMPACT_ATOMS: atom_id res chain seq x y z
N MET A 1 -18.23 -30.63 -11.96
CA MET A 1 -16.82 -30.89 -12.35
C MET A 1 -16.20 -29.52 -12.64
N SER A 2 -15.81 -28.68 -11.68
CA SER A 2 -14.87 -28.83 -10.54
C SER A 2 -13.49 -29.34 -10.96
N ALA A 3 -12.73 -28.47 -11.62
CA ALA A 3 -11.26 -28.37 -11.59
C ALA A 3 -10.87 -27.12 -12.41
N GLY A 4 -10.47 -26.02 -11.76
CA GLY A 4 -10.07 -24.79 -12.46
C GLY A 4 -9.95 -23.53 -11.61
N GLY A 5 -10.41 -23.56 -10.35
CA GLY A 5 -10.48 -22.39 -9.47
C GLY A 5 -9.20 -22.02 -8.69
N GLU A 6 -8.08 -22.69 -8.91
CA GLU A 6 -6.89 -22.56 -8.05
C GLU A 6 -5.67 -21.91 -8.71
N HIS A 7 -5.76 -21.49 -9.98
CA HIS A 7 -4.63 -20.93 -10.74
C HIS A 7 -4.80 -19.45 -11.15
N GLN A 8 -5.80 -18.74 -10.62
CA GLN A 8 -6.11 -17.34 -10.99
C GLN A 8 -5.64 -16.27 -9.97
N ARG A 9 -4.71 -16.61 -9.06
CA ARG A 9 -4.34 -15.74 -7.92
C ARG A 9 -2.98 -15.03 -8.01
N GLN A 10 -2.36 -14.95 -9.19
CA GLN A 10 -1.00 -14.41 -9.31
C GLN A 10 -0.93 -13.35 -10.41
N VAL A 11 -1.39 -12.13 -10.11
CA VAL A 11 -0.96 -10.93 -10.85
C VAL A 11 -0.92 -9.78 -9.83
N GLY A 12 0.23 -9.59 -9.18
CA GLY A 12 0.46 -8.49 -8.23
C GLY A 12 1.32 -8.79 -6.99
N VAL A 13 1.79 -10.04 -6.80
CA VAL A 13 2.25 -10.54 -5.50
C VAL A 13 3.75 -10.38 -5.20
N LEU A 14 4.63 -10.18 -6.17
CA LEU A 14 6.03 -10.56 -5.95
C LEU A 14 6.89 -9.64 -5.05
N ALA A 15 6.42 -8.46 -4.58
CA ALA A 15 7.28 -7.46 -3.90
C ALA A 15 7.41 -7.66 -2.38
N VAL A 16 6.53 -8.45 -1.78
CA VAL A 16 6.40 -8.53 -0.32
C VAL A 16 6.77 -9.92 0.22
N GLU A 17 7.04 -10.89 -0.66
CA GLU A 17 7.29 -12.28 -0.25
C GLU A 17 8.60 -12.49 0.53
N ARG A 18 9.59 -11.59 0.43
CA ARG A 18 10.89 -11.77 1.11
C ARG A 18 10.94 -11.26 2.55
N VAL A 19 10.32 -10.12 2.87
CA VAL A 19 10.14 -9.68 4.27
C VAL A 19 9.19 -10.64 5.00
N ALA A 20 8.19 -11.18 4.30
CA ALA A 20 7.35 -12.26 4.82
C ALA A 20 8.09 -13.60 4.98
N SER A 21 9.20 -13.83 4.27
CA SER A 21 10.01 -15.06 4.40
C SER A 21 10.95 -15.05 5.61
N ALA A 22 11.40 -13.86 6.04
CA ALA A 22 12.09 -13.70 7.33
C ALA A 22 11.12 -13.99 8.49
N GLY A 23 9.87 -13.50 8.40
CA GLY A 23 8.80 -13.86 9.34
C GLY A 23 8.42 -15.35 9.34
N ARG A 24 8.47 -16.03 8.17
CA ARG A 24 8.19 -17.47 8.04
C ARG A 24 9.37 -18.39 8.45
N ARG A 25 10.61 -17.90 8.51
CA ARG A 25 11.76 -18.68 9.01
C ARG A 25 11.79 -18.76 10.54
N LEU A 26 11.24 -17.76 11.22
CA LEU A 26 11.01 -17.80 12.68
C LEU A 26 10.00 -18.90 13.08
N ASP A 27 9.09 -19.30 12.18
CA ASP A 27 8.04 -20.29 12.45
C ASP A 27 8.51 -21.76 12.35
N ARG A 28 9.64 -22.04 11.68
CA ARG A 28 10.15 -23.42 11.54
C ARG A 28 11.17 -23.83 12.59
N ALA A 29 11.68 -22.92 13.41
CA ALA A 29 12.70 -23.24 14.41
C ALA A 29 12.14 -23.69 15.78
N HIS A 30 10.83 -23.59 16.05
CA HIS A 30 10.25 -23.94 17.36
C HIS A 30 9.08 -24.94 17.36
N ALA A 31 8.81 -25.61 16.24
CA ALA A 31 7.83 -26.71 16.18
C ALA A 31 8.48 -28.09 16.37
N ARG A 32 9.09 -28.34 17.54
CA ARG A 32 9.32 -29.70 18.06
C ARG A 32 9.17 -29.71 19.58
N VAL A 33 7.93 -29.81 20.05
CA VAL A 33 7.63 -30.48 21.31
C VAL A 33 6.53 -31.49 21.00
N GLY A 34 6.91 -32.76 21.11
CA GLY A 34 6.08 -33.90 20.75
C GLY A 34 4.89 -34.08 21.68
N VAL A 35 3.81 -34.58 21.09
CA VAL A 35 2.67 -35.13 21.81
C VAL A 35 3.11 -36.44 22.45
N GLY A 36 3.54 -36.39 23.71
CA GLY A 36 3.70 -37.54 24.58
C GLY A 36 2.42 -37.77 25.36
N ARG A 37 1.69 -38.83 25.02
CA ARG A 37 0.62 -39.41 25.84
C ARG A 37 1.30 -40.11 27.01
N GLU A 38 1.01 -39.69 28.24
CA GLU A 38 1.07 -40.57 29.41
C GLU A 38 0.13 -40.08 30.50
N SER A 39 -0.57 -41.04 31.08
CA SER A 39 -1.67 -40.92 32.02
C SER A 39 -1.20 -41.04 33.47
N SER A 40 -1.99 -40.43 34.36
CA SER A 40 -2.24 -40.81 35.76
C SER A 40 -1.49 -40.02 36.86
N GLY A 41 -2.26 -39.54 37.84
CA GLY A 41 -1.83 -39.47 39.24
C GLY A 41 -1.68 -38.09 39.89
N ASP A 42 -2.67 -37.75 40.70
CA ASP A 42 -2.61 -37.04 41.98
C ASP A 42 -2.52 -35.50 42.10
N ALA A 43 -3.34 -35.04 43.04
CA ALA A 43 -3.59 -33.69 43.49
C ALA A 43 -2.38 -33.04 44.17
N HIS A 44 -2.30 -31.70 44.12
CA HIS A 44 -2.37 -30.81 45.29
C HIS A 44 -2.27 -29.34 44.84
N SER A 45 -2.94 -28.49 45.62
CA SER A 45 -3.07 -27.04 45.52
C SER A 45 -1.75 -26.26 45.35
N HIS A 46 -1.75 -25.25 44.47
CA HIS A 46 -1.18 -23.93 44.76
C HIS A 46 -1.77 -22.88 43.81
N ALA A 47 -2.21 -21.76 44.40
CA ALA A 47 -2.61 -20.57 43.69
C ALA A 47 -1.39 -19.92 43.02
N THR A 48 -1.47 -19.66 41.72
CA THR A 48 -0.57 -18.76 41.01
C THR A 48 -1.34 -17.99 39.94
N ASP A 49 -1.45 -16.69 40.18
CA ASP A 49 -1.31 -15.61 39.21
C ASP A 49 -1.98 -15.80 37.83
N HIS A 50 -3.22 -15.30 37.70
CA HIS A 50 -3.84 -15.00 36.41
C HIS A 50 -3.34 -13.64 35.91
N THR A 51 -2.06 -13.55 35.56
CA THR A 51 -1.63 -12.57 34.57
C THR A 51 -1.82 -13.21 33.19
N PRO A 52 -2.67 -12.66 32.30
CA PRO A 52 -2.72 -13.15 30.93
C PRO A 52 -1.38 -12.85 30.26
N ARG A 53 -0.52 -13.86 30.23
CA ARG A 53 0.71 -13.90 29.43
C ARG A 53 0.30 -13.75 27.96
N VAL A 54 0.39 -12.52 27.45
CA VAL A 54 0.12 -12.21 26.05
C VAL A 54 1.14 -12.97 25.20
N ARG A 55 0.66 -13.96 24.45
CA ARG A 55 1.43 -14.72 23.47
C ARG A 55 1.63 -13.88 22.20
N PRO A 56 2.76 -13.99 21.49
CA PRO A 56 3.06 -13.13 20.35
C PRO A 56 2.31 -13.63 19.10
N ALA A 57 1.81 -12.73 18.24
CA ALA A 57 1.43 -13.09 16.87
C ALA A 57 1.29 -11.87 15.93
N VAL A 58 2.33 -11.73 15.09
CA VAL A 58 2.44 -11.10 13.76
C VAL A 58 1.11 -10.64 13.12
N ILE A 59 1.09 -9.41 12.63
CA ILE A 59 -0.02 -8.85 11.85
C ILE A 59 0.47 -8.46 10.45
N ALA A 60 -0.38 -8.62 9.45
CA ALA A 60 -0.18 -8.16 8.09
C ALA A 60 -1.46 -7.50 7.59
N ILE A 61 -1.37 -6.27 7.10
CA ILE A 61 -2.36 -5.76 6.13
C ILE A 61 -1.58 -5.22 4.93
N PHE A 62 -1.81 -5.88 3.80
CA PHE A 62 -1.29 -5.48 2.51
C PHE A 62 -2.19 -4.35 1.96
N GLY A 63 -1.62 -3.41 1.19
CA GLY A 63 -2.40 -2.51 0.31
C GLY A 63 -3.33 -3.30 -0.62
N PRO A 64 -4.15 -2.68 -1.49
CA PRO A 64 -5.12 -3.39 -2.34
C PRO A 64 -4.45 -4.44 -3.26
N THR A 65 -4.22 -5.62 -2.72
CA THR A 65 -3.76 -6.82 -3.39
C THR A 65 -4.85 -7.84 -3.11
N GLY A 66 -5.86 -7.86 -3.97
CA GLY A 66 -7.10 -8.58 -3.74
C GLY A 66 -8.31 -8.00 -4.48
N VAL A 67 -8.17 -6.79 -5.03
CA VAL A 67 -9.15 -6.25 -5.98
C VAL A 67 -9.06 -7.08 -7.25
N GLY A 68 -10.13 -7.80 -7.58
CA GLY A 68 -10.22 -8.50 -8.86
C GLY A 68 -9.91 -7.54 -10.01
N ILE A 69 -9.35 -8.05 -11.11
CA ILE A 69 -8.94 -7.27 -12.29
C ILE A 69 -10.11 -6.43 -12.84
N ASP A 70 -11.33 -6.77 -12.44
CA ASP A 70 -12.60 -6.24 -12.93
C ASP A 70 -13.25 -5.23 -11.96
N ALA A 71 -12.72 -5.05 -10.75
CA ALA A 71 -13.31 -4.18 -9.73
C ALA A 71 -12.61 -2.81 -9.66
N ARG A 72 -13.42 -1.74 -9.56
CA ARG A 72 -12.94 -0.42 -9.12
C ARG A 72 -12.73 -0.50 -7.61
N PHE A 73 -11.62 0.05 -7.12
CA PHE A 73 -11.34 0.13 -5.69
C PHE A 73 -10.75 1.49 -5.36
N SER A 74 -11.41 2.20 -4.46
CA SER A 74 -11.06 3.54 -4.03
C SER A 74 -10.23 3.51 -2.76
N VAL A 75 -9.55 4.62 -2.49
CA VAL A 75 -8.87 4.83 -1.20
C VAL A 75 -9.87 4.89 -0.02
N GLY A 76 -11.12 5.29 -0.27
CA GLY A 76 -12.18 5.33 0.75
C GLY A 76 -12.57 3.93 1.21
N GLU A 77 -12.90 3.07 0.25
CA GLU A 77 -13.21 1.66 0.53
C GLU A 77 -12.02 0.94 1.20
N TYR A 78 -10.80 1.28 0.80
CA TYR A 78 -9.60 0.77 1.46
C TYR A 78 -9.51 1.20 2.93
N ALA A 79 -9.71 2.50 3.21
CA ALA A 79 -9.59 3.06 4.56
C ALA A 79 -10.56 2.36 5.52
N GLU A 80 -11.83 2.23 5.13
CA GLU A 80 -12.87 1.59 5.95
C GLU A 80 -12.52 0.15 6.32
N LEU A 81 -12.10 -0.65 5.34
CA LEU A 81 -11.73 -2.04 5.54
C LEU A 81 -10.50 -2.19 6.45
N VAL A 82 -9.48 -1.36 6.23
CA VAL A 82 -8.24 -1.43 7.02
C VAL A 82 -8.45 -0.91 8.44
N HIS A 83 -9.26 0.13 8.63
CA HIS A 83 -9.62 0.62 9.95
C HIS A 83 -10.31 -0.47 10.77
N ALA A 84 -11.32 -1.13 10.20
CA ALA A 84 -12.04 -2.21 10.89
C ALA A 84 -11.11 -3.37 11.30
N GLU A 85 -10.17 -3.74 10.44
CA GLU A 85 -9.19 -4.80 10.74
C GLU A 85 -8.19 -4.35 11.81
N ILE A 86 -7.66 -3.13 11.73
CA ILE A 86 -6.74 -2.60 12.75
C ILE A 86 -7.43 -2.56 14.11
N ASP A 87 -8.66 -2.03 14.17
CA ASP A 87 -9.42 -1.89 15.40
C ASP A 87 -9.72 -3.27 16.01
N GLY A 88 -10.20 -4.23 15.22
CA GLY A 88 -10.48 -5.58 15.70
C GLY A 88 -9.23 -6.33 16.21
N LEU A 89 -8.06 -6.07 15.63
CA LEU A 89 -6.80 -6.65 16.09
C LEU A 89 -6.30 -6.02 17.40
N LEU A 90 -6.48 -4.70 17.56
CA LEU A 90 -6.16 -4.00 18.80
C LEU A 90 -7.07 -4.46 19.95
N ASP A 91 -8.37 -4.60 19.69
CA ASP A 91 -9.35 -5.11 20.66
C ASP A 91 -9.03 -6.53 21.14
N ALA A 92 -8.43 -7.34 20.26
CA ALA A 92 -7.94 -8.68 20.58
C ALA A 92 -6.58 -8.70 21.32
N GLY A 93 -6.03 -7.53 21.70
CA GLY A 93 -4.73 -7.41 22.37
C GLY A 93 -3.53 -7.73 21.48
N ARG A 94 -3.70 -7.66 20.15
CA ARG A 94 -2.63 -7.91 19.17
C ARG A 94 -1.96 -6.61 18.75
N ARG A 95 -0.82 -6.70 18.04
CA ARG A 95 -0.06 -5.54 17.54
C ARG A 95 -0.07 -5.44 16.01
N PRO A 96 -0.90 -4.56 15.42
CA PRO A 96 -0.97 -4.41 13.98
C PRO A 96 0.34 -3.99 13.34
N ILE A 97 0.64 -4.58 12.17
CA ILE A 97 1.74 -4.16 11.30
C ILE A 97 1.15 -3.96 9.91
N VAL A 98 1.18 -2.71 9.47
CA VAL A 98 0.79 -2.33 8.11
C VAL A 98 2.06 -2.26 7.28
N VAL A 99 2.11 -3.03 6.18
CA VAL A 99 3.32 -3.13 5.35
C VAL A 99 3.02 -2.68 3.92
N GLY A 100 3.86 -1.76 3.43
CA GLY A 100 3.82 -1.30 2.04
C GLY A 100 2.73 -0.27 1.78
N GLY A 101 2.16 -0.35 0.57
CA GLY A 101 1.22 0.64 0.05
C GLY A 101 1.90 1.81 -0.66
N THR A 102 1.17 2.46 -1.55
CA THR A 102 1.55 3.81 -1.96
C THR A 102 1.24 4.76 -0.83
N GLY A 103 1.97 5.87 -0.74
CA GLY A 103 1.83 6.77 0.39
C GLY A 103 0.39 7.19 0.76
N LEU A 104 -0.44 7.51 -0.24
CA LEU A 104 -1.85 7.84 0.00
C LEU A 104 -2.60 6.71 0.74
N TYR A 105 -2.38 5.45 0.34
CA TYR A 105 -3.01 4.30 0.98
C TYR A 105 -2.46 4.09 2.40
N LEU A 106 -1.14 4.25 2.60
CA LEU A 106 -0.57 4.16 3.94
C LEU A 106 -1.17 5.24 4.87
N ARG A 107 -1.38 6.47 4.41
CA ARG A 107 -2.08 7.48 5.22
C ARG A 107 -3.52 7.10 5.49
N ALA A 108 -4.24 6.66 4.46
CA ALA A 108 -5.63 6.26 4.58
C ALA A 108 -5.84 5.06 5.52
N ALA A 109 -4.81 4.25 5.77
CA ALA A 109 -4.84 3.17 6.76
C ALA A 109 -4.60 3.66 8.20
N LEU A 110 -3.89 4.78 8.38
CA LEU A 110 -3.33 5.19 9.67
C LEU A 110 -3.98 6.44 10.25
N ALA A 111 -4.64 7.25 9.43
CA ALA A 111 -5.25 8.51 9.82
C ALA A 111 -6.65 8.62 9.22
N ASP A 112 -7.52 9.36 9.91
CA ASP A 112 -8.79 9.78 9.33
C ASP A 112 -8.49 10.83 8.26
N LEU A 113 -8.78 10.47 7.01
CA LEU A 113 -8.70 11.36 5.88
C LEU A 113 -10.12 11.70 5.44
N ASP A 114 -10.41 12.98 5.22
CA ASP A 114 -11.65 13.42 4.60
C ASP A 114 -11.60 13.12 3.10
N LEU A 115 -11.81 11.85 2.78
CA LEU A 115 -11.87 11.36 1.43
C LEU A 115 -13.18 11.85 0.80
N ARG A 116 -13.04 12.84 -0.09
CA ARG A 116 -14.18 13.40 -0.83
C ARG A 116 -14.94 12.31 -1.58
N PRO A 117 -16.29 12.41 -1.66
CA PRO A 117 -17.13 11.36 -2.22
C PRO A 117 -16.74 11.02 -3.67
N PRO A 118 -17.06 9.80 -4.12
CA PRO A 118 -16.89 9.45 -5.53
C PRO A 118 -17.74 10.40 -6.39
N PRO A 119 -17.23 10.81 -7.56
CA PRO A 119 -17.98 11.68 -8.44
C PRO A 119 -19.25 10.97 -8.94
N PRO A 120 -20.33 11.71 -9.24
CA PRO A 120 -21.54 11.10 -9.77
C PRO A 120 -21.26 10.38 -11.10
N PRO A 121 -22.02 9.32 -11.44
CA PRO A 121 -21.84 8.59 -12.69
C PRO A 121 -21.89 9.53 -13.90
N GLY A 122 -20.95 9.40 -14.83
CA GLY A 122 -20.89 10.25 -16.03
C GLY A 122 -20.09 11.54 -15.88
N ALA A 123 -19.77 11.99 -14.66
CA ALA A 123 -19.03 13.23 -14.44
C ALA A 123 -17.58 13.12 -14.95
N ARG A 124 -16.92 11.98 -14.69
CA ARG A 124 -15.57 11.73 -15.20
C ARG A 124 -15.56 11.67 -16.72
N GLU A 125 -16.48 10.92 -17.30
CA GLU A 125 -16.58 10.73 -18.75
C GLU A 125 -16.77 12.06 -19.49
N ARG A 126 -17.63 12.94 -18.95
CA ARG A 126 -17.81 14.31 -19.45
C ARG A 126 -16.50 15.09 -19.43
N TRP A 127 -15.82 15.14 -18.28
CA TRP A 127 -14.60 15.94 -18.15
C TRP A 127 -13.43 15.36 -18.93
N GLU A 128 -13.33 14.04 -19.07
CA GLU A 128 -12.35 13.41 -19.93
C GLU A 128 -12.57 13.71 -21.42
N ALA A 129 -13.82 13.79 -21.88
CA ALA A 129 -14.14 14.24 -23.24
C ALA A 129 -13.72 15.70 -23.46
N GLU A 130 -13.91 16.58 -22.48
CA GLU A 130 -13.46 17.97 -22.56
C GLU A 130 -11.93 18.10 -22.57
N VAL A 131 -11.21 17.28 -21.80
CA VAL A 131 -9.74 17.20 -21.90
C VAL A 131 -9.33 16.78 -23.31
N ALA A 132 -10.00 15.81 -23.91
CA ALA A 132 -9.68 15.35 -25.26
C ALA A 132 -9.89 16.45 -26.31
N ALA A 133 -10.92 17.29 -26.12
CA ALA A 133 -11.25 18.37 -27.05
C ALA A 133 -10.32 19.60 -26.90
N ARG A 134 -9.97 19.99 -25.68
CA ARG A 134 -9.32 21.29 -25.39
C ARG A 134 -7.90 21.16 -24.82
N GLY A 135 -7.49 19.95 -24.47
CA GLY A 135 -6.25 19.70 -23.72
C GLY A 135 -6.35 20.08 -22.24
N ALA A 136 -5.38 19.64 -21.44
CA ALA A 136 -5.33 19.95 -20.01
C ALA A 136 -5.24 21.46 -19.72
N PRO A 137 -4.42 22.27 -20.43
CA PRO A 137 -4.38 23.72 -20.20
C PRO A 137 -5.70 24.42 -20.52
N GLY A 138 -6.42 23.98 -21.57
CA GLY A 138 -7.74 24.52 -21.89
C GLY A 138 -8.76 24.22 -20.80
N LEU A 139 -8.66 23.05 -20.16
CA LEU A 139 -9.51 22.70 -19.04
C LEU A 139 -9.10 23.39 -17.73
N HIS A 140 -7.81 23.67 -17.54
CA HIS A 140 -7.32 24.49 -16.43
C HIS A 140 -7.90 25.91 -16.47
N ALA A 141 -8.04 26.50 -17.65
CA ALA A 141 -8.71 27.81 -17.79
C ALA A 141 -10.17 27.79 -17.28
N VAL A 142 -10.90 26.69 -17.52
CA VAL A 142 -12.25 26.50 -16.94
C VAL A 142 -12.19 26.42 -15.42
N LEU A 143 -11.16 25.76 -14.87
CA LEU A 143 -10.94 25.70 -13.43
C LEU A 143 -10.60 27.08 -12.84
N VAL A 144 -9.83 27.92 -13.54
CA VAL A 144 -9.52 29.31 -13.14
C VAL A 144 -10.81 30.12 -12.97
N GLU A 145 -11.76 29.98 -13.89
CA GLU A 145 -13.04 30.72 -13.81
C GLU A 145 -13.92 30.25 -12.64
N ARG A 146 -13.89 28.95 -12.31
CA ARG A 146 -14.78 28.34 -11.30
C ARG A 146 -14.21 28.33 -9.90
N ALA A 147 -12.91 28.07 -9.77
CA ALA A 147 -12.21 27.92 -8.50
C ALA A 147 -10.75 28.40 -8.62
N PRO A 148 -10.52 29.73 -8.64
CA PRO A 148 -9.19 30.32 -8.83
C PRO A 148 -8.13 29.78 -7.85
N TRP A 149 -8.51 29.59 -6.59
CA TRP A 149 -7.63 29.06 -5.54
C TRP A 149 -7.18 27.61 -5.85
N ALA A 150 -8.06 26.80 -6.44
CA ALA A 150 -7.74 25.42 -6.81
C ALA A 150 -6.82 25.40 -8.04
N ALA A 151 -7.08 26.30 -9.00
CA ALA A 151 -6.28 26.45 -10.21
C ALA A 151 -4.84 26.90 -9.90
N GLU A 152 -4.64 27.75 -8.89
CA GLU A 152 -3.30 28.18 -8.44
C GLU A 152 -2.48 27.00 -7.88
N ALA A 153 -3.13 26.08 -7.16
CA ALA A 153 -2.48 24.93 -6.54
C ALA A 153 -2.24 23.75 -7.51
N ILE A 154 -2.90 23.73 -8.66
CA ILE A 154 -2.89 22.62 -9.61
C ILE A 154 -2.10 23.02 -10.87
N ASP A 155 -1.08 22.23 -11.20
CA ASP A 155 -0.32 22.42 -12.44
C ASP A 155 -1.25 22.36 -13.67
N PRO A 156 -1.16 23.31 -14.62
CA PRO A 156 -2.01 23.34 -15.82
C PRO A 156 -1.94 22.09 -16.70
N HIS A 157 -0.92 21.26 -16.54
CA HIS A 157 -0.75 20.01 -17.28
C HIS A 157 -1.15 18.77 -16.45
N ASP A 158 -1.50 18.92 -15.17
CA ASP A 158 -1.99 17.84 -14.33
C ASP A 158 -3.47 17.55 -14.62
N ARG A 159 -3.70 16.90 -15.77
CA ARG A 159 -5.02 16.45 -16.25
C ARG A 159 -5.84 15.82 -15.12
N GLN A 160 -5.24 14.96 -14.31
CA GLN A 160 -5.98 14.17 -13.33
C GLN A 160 -6.49 15.03 -12.18
N ARG A 161 -5.66 15.95 -11.69
CA ARG A 161 -6.06 16.91 -10.65
C ARG A 161 -7.08 17.91 -11.16
N ILE A 162 -6.92 18.41 -12.38
CA ILE A 162 -7.87 19.35 -13.00
C ILE A 162 -9.25 18.69 -13.13
N VAL A 163 -9.31 17.49 -13.72
CA VAL A 163 -10.58 16.74 -13.86
C VAL A 163 -11.21 16.49 -12.50
N ARG A 164 -10.44 16.05 -11.50
CA ARG A 164 -10.97 15.81 -10.15
C ARG A 164 -11.51 17.08 -9.48
N ALA A 165 -10.82 18.22 -9.63
CA ALA A 165 -11.28 19.48 -9.07
C ALA A 165 -12.61 19.92 -9.70
N LEU A 166 -12.77 19.77 -11.02
CA LEU A 166 -14.01 20.09 -11.72
C LEU A 166 -15.15 19.12 -11.42
N GLU A 167 -14.86 17.83 -11.24
CA GLU A 167 -15.83 16.84 -10.74
C GLU A 167 -16.38 17.24 -9.36
N LEU A 168 -15.50 17.64 -8.45
CA LEU A 168 -15.89 18.11 -7.11
C LEU A 168 -16.67 19.42 -7.18
N ALA A 169 -16.28 20.34 -8.08
CA ALA A 169 -16.98 21.61 -8.27
C ALA A 169 -18.41 21.38 -8.78
N ASP A 170 -18.59 20.47 -9.75
CA ASP A 170 -19.92 20.09 -10.25
C ASP A 170 -20.78 19.42 -9.16
N ALA A 171 -20.16 18.72 -8.22
CA ALA A 171 -20.86 18.10 -7.09
C ALA A 171 -21.15 19.08 -5.92
N GLY A 172 -20.59 20.29 -5.94
CA GLY A 172 -20.66 21.23 -4.82
C GLY A 172 -19.74 20.87 -3.64
N GLU A 173 -18.80 19.95 -3.85
CA GLU A 173 -17.90 19.35 -2.83
C GLU A 173 -16.46 19.88 -2.95
N LEU A 174 -16.22 20.84 -3.84
CA LEU A 174 -14.91 21.47 -4.00
C LEU A 174 -14.74 22.58 -2.95
N GLU A 175 -14.04 22.24 -1.88
CA GLU A 175 -13.73 23.15 -0.79
C GLU A 175 -12.25 23.53 -0.78
N PRO A 176 -11.92 24.77 -0.37
CA PRO A 176 -10.54 25.16 -0.17
C PRO A 176 -9.87 24.22 0.84
N PRO A 177 -8.60 23.86 0.63
CA PRO A 177 -7.89 23.00 1.57
C PRO A 177 -7.86 23.64 2.95
N GLU A 178 -8.01 22.81 3.99
CA GLU A 178 -7.77 23.22 5.37
C GLU A 178 -6.32 23.72 5.53
N ALA A 179 -6.08 24.58 6.53
CA ALA A 179 -4.76 25.14 6.80
C ALA A 179 -3.69 24.06 7.06
N GLU A 180 -4.10 22.89 7.55
CA GLU A 180 -3.23 21.73 7.75
C GLU A 180 -3.60 20.60 6.80
N SER A 181 -2.59 20.02 6.14
CA SER A 181 -2.82 18.89 5.25
C SER A 181 -3.04 17.61 6.04
N GLN A 182 -4.24 17.04 5.94
CA GLN A 182 -4.57 15.72 6.50
C GLN A 182 -3.65 14.60 5.97
N LEU A 183 -3.07 14.76 4.77
CA LEU A 183 -2.10 13.82 4.23
C LEU A 183 -0.73 13.88 4.93
N TRP A 184 -0.36 15.04 5.47
CA TRP A 184 0.95 15.29 6.08
C TRP A 184 0.89 15.51 7.59
N THR A 185 -0.29 15.36 8.20
CA THR A 185 -0.43 15.41 9.65
C THR A 185 0.38 14.32 10.33
N ALA A 186 0.95 14.65 11.50
CA ALA A 186 1.55 13.67 12.41
C ALA A 186 0.47 12.81 13.10
N HIS A 187 -0.79 13.27 13.08
CA HIS A 187 -1.88 12.57 13.71
C HIS A 187 -2.15 11.21 13.01
N THR A 188 -2.41 10.21 13.85
CA THR A 188 -2.80 8.84 13.47
C THR A 188 -3.93 8.41 14.40
N ARG A 189 -4.83 7.55 13.92
CA ARG A 189 -5.99 7.03 14.68
C ARG A 189 -5.57 6.31 15.97
N HIS A 190 -4.42 5.63 15.89
CA HIS A 190 -3.81 4.89 16.98
C HIS A 190 -2.34 5.27 17.09
N PRO A 191 -1.75 5.28 18.30
CA PRO A 191 -0.31 5.46 18.47
C PRO A 191 0.49 4.51 17.57
N THR A 192 1.20 5.08 16.60
CA THR A 192 1.82 4.32 15.51
C THR A 192 3.32 4.60 15.47
N LEU A 193 4.13 3.54 15.49
CA LEU A 193 5.53 3.62 15.11
C LEU A 193 5.63 3.55 13.58
N LEU A 194 6.04 4.65 12.95
CA LEU A 194 6.33 4.70 11.53
C LEU A 194 7.80 4.39 11.28
N VAL A 195 8.06 3.33 10.51
CA VAL A 195 9.42 2.96 10.07
C VAL A 195 9.51 3.02 8.55
N GLY A 196 10.48 3.78 8.06
CA GLY A 196 10.83 3.88 6.65
C GLY A 196 12.12 3.15 6.35
N LEU A 197 12.10 2.15 5.46
CA LEU A 197 13.32 1.46 5.05
C LEU A 197 13.96 2.20 3.87
N THR A 198 15.25 2.52 3.99
CA THR A 198 16.04 3.11 2.91
C THR A 198 17.20 2.21 2.53
N LEU A 199 17.61 2.31 1.27
CA LEU A 199 18.72 1.54 0.71
C LEU A 199 19.55 2.48 -0.16
N ASP A 200 20.85 2.23 -0.26
CA ASP A 200 21.72 2.91 -1.22
C ASP A 200 21.10 2.89 -2.61
N ARG A 201 21.24 4.00 -3.32
CA ARG A 201 20.55 4.21 -4.60
C ARG A 201 21.04 3.26 -5.68
N VAL A 202 22.34 2.93 -5.70
CA VAL A 202 22.91 2.00 -6.67
C VAL A 202 22.40 0.60 -6.40
N GLU A 203 22.42 0.19 -5.13
CA GLU A 203 21.91 -1.13 -4.73
C GLU A 203 20.40 -1.27 -4.96
N LEU A 204 19.62 -0.24 -4.64
CA LEU A 204 18.17 -0.19 -4.89
C LEU A 204 17.86 -0.38 -6.36
N TYR A 205 18.58 0.31 -7.24
CA TYR A 205 18.35 0.22 -8.67
C TYR A 205 18.75 -1.14 -9.23
N ALA A 206 19.85 -1.73 -8.74
CA ALA A 206 20.24 -3.08 -9.10
C ALA A 206 19.18 -4.12 -8.67
N ARG A 207 18.65 -4.01 -7.45
CA ARG A 207 17.58 -4.89 -6.94
C ARG A 207 16.27 -4.72 -7.74
N VAL A 208 15.92 -3.48 -8.11
CA VAL A 208 14.75 -3.19 -8.96
C VAL A 208 14.90 -3.87 -10.33
N ASP A 209 16.07 -3.75 -10.95
CA ASP A 209 16.30 -4.30 -12.28
C ASP A 209 16.28 -5.83 -12.26
N ALA A 210 16.98 -6.45 -11.28
CA ALA A 210 16.97 -7.89 -11.08
C ALA A 210 15.56 -8.44 -10.79
N ARG A 211 14.75 -7.67 -10.08
CA ARG A 211 13.34 -8.02 -9.83
C ARG A 211 12.51 -8.01 -11.11
N VAL A 212 12.68 -7.00 -11.97
CA VAL A 212 11.99 -6.95 -13.27
C VAL A 212 12.38 -8.16 -14.12
N ASP A 213 13.68 -8.50 -14.16
CA ASP A 213 14.17 -9.65 -14.90
C ASP A 213 13.59 -10.97 -14.36
N ALA A 214 13.48 -11.11 -13.04
CA ALA A 214 12.83 -12.27 -12.42
C ALA A 214 11.32 -12.35 -12.74
N MET A 215 10.61 -11.22 -12.78
CA MET A 215 9.19 -11.19 -13.18
C MET A 215 9.01 -11.62 -14.64
N LEU A 216 9.89 -11.19 -15.54
CA LEU A 216 9.88 -11.61 -16.94
C LEU A 216 10.14 -13.11 -17.07
N ALA A 217 11.13 -13.64 -16.36
CA ALA A 217 11.41 -15.07 -16.33
C ALA A 217 10.25 -15.91 -15.78
N ALA A 218 9.42 -15.32 -14.91
CA ALA A 218 8.22 -15.93 -14.36
C ALA A 218 6.97 -15.81 -15.25
N GLY A 219 7.06 -15.16 -16.41
CA GLY A 219 5.94 -15.07 -17.37
C GLY A 219 5.06 -13.83 -17.25
N ALA A 220 5.55 -12.75 -16.62
CA ALA A 220 4.77 -11.52 -16.43
C ALA A 220 4.31 -10.87 -17.75
N ARG A 221 5.07 -11.04 -18.84
CA ARG A 221 4.69 -10.51 -20.15
C ARG A 221 3.47 -11.24 -20.71
N GLU A 222 3.49 -12.57 -20.61
CA GLU A 222 2.42 -13.44 -21.06
C GLU A 222 1.14 -13.19 -20.26
N GLU A 223 1.25 -12.92 -18.96
CA GLU A 223 0.13 -12.48 -18.13
C GLU A 223 -0.49 -11.18 -18.64
N VAL A 224 0.32 -10.15 -18.90
CA VAL A 224 -0.16 -8.87 -19.43
C VAL A 224 -0.84 -9.03 -20.79
N LEU A 225 -0.28 -9.85 -21.68
CA LEU A 225 -0.88 -10.12 -22.99
C LEU A 225 -2.24 -10.80 -22.86
N ARG A 226 -2.35 -11.81 -21.98
CA ARG A 226 -3.63 -12.48 -21.71
C ARG A 226 -4.66 -11.52 -21.12
N ALA A 227 -4.27 -10.72 -20.13
CA ALA A 227 -5.16 -9.74 -19.51
C ALA A 227 -5.63 -8.70 -20.53
N HIS A 228 -4.73 -8.20 -21.39
CA HIS A 228 -5.07 -7.27 -22.45
C HIS A 228 -6.09 -7.86 -23.44
N ALA A 229 -5.87 -9.10 -23.89
CA ALA A 229 -6.78 -9.81 -24.78
C ALA A 229 -8.15 -10.06 -24.15
N ALA A 230 -8.20 -10.27 -22.82
CA ALA A 230 -9.43 -10.45 -22.06
C ALA A 230 -10.17 -9.13 -21.73
N GLY A 231 -9.70 -7.98 -22.24
CA GLY A 231 -10.34 -6.69 -21.99
C GLY A 231 -9.99 -6.09 -20.63
N ALA A 232 -8.72 -6.20 -20.19
CA ALA A 232 -8.22 -5.63 -18.94
C ALA A 232 -8.78 -4.22 -18.66
N SER A 233 -9.28 -4.04 -17.44
CA SER A 233 -9.86 -2.79 -16.96
C SER A 233 -8.87 -1.62 -17.03
N GLU A 234 -9.41 -0.41 -16.98
CA GLU A 234 -8.59 0.81 -16.93
C GLU A 234 -7.64 0.82 -15.72
N THR A 235 -8.08 0.31 -14.57
CA THR A 235 -7.27 0.17 -13.36
C THR A 235 -6.09 -0.77 -13.59
N ALA A 236 -6.33 -1.94 -14.19
CA ALA A 236 -5.29 -2.90 -14.50
C ALA A 236 -4.26 -2.33 -15.49
N ARG A 237 -4.73 -1.59 -16.51
CA ARG A 237 -3.87 -0.92 -17.51
C ARG A 237 -2.98 0.18 -16.93
N LYS A 238 -3.36 0.76 -15.78
CA LYS A 238 -2.57 1.75 -15.04
C LYS A 238 -1.51 1.12 -14.13
N ALA A 239 -1.56 -0.20 -13.92
CA ALA A 239 -0.57 -0.90 -13.11
C ALA A 239 0.86 -0.68 -13.65
N LEU A 240 1.81 -0.60 -12.71
CA LEU A 240 3.21 -0.35 -13.03
C LEU A 240 3.78 -1.47 -13.91
N GLY A 241 4.27 -1.10 -15.10
CA GLY A 241 4.85 -2.07 -16.05
C GLY A 241 3.86 -2.65 -17.05
N PHE A 242 2.54 -2.42 -16.91
CA PHE A 242 1.56 -3.04 -17.81
C PHE A 242 1.76 -2.58 -19.26
N GLN A 243 1.82 -1.26 -19.50
CA GLN A 243 1.99 -0.71 -20.86
C GLN A 243 3.36 -1.06 -21.44
N GLU A 244 4.39 -1.05 -20.60
CA GLU A 244 5.75 -1.36 -21.00
C GLU A 244 5.89 -2.84 -21.40
N LEU A 245 5.32 -3.76 -20.63
CA LEU A 245 5.28 -5.19 -20.94
C LEU A 245 4.44 -5.49 -22.18
N LEU A 246 3.31 -4.78 -22.35
CA LEU A 246 2.47 -4.89 -23.55
C LEU A 246 3.23 -4.48 -24.81
N ALA A 247 4.00 -3.39 -24.74
CA ALA A 247 4.87 -2.92 -25.82
C ALA A 247 6.14 -3.77 -25.99
N GLY A 248 6.50 -4.59 -25.01
CA GLY A 248 7.75 -5.35 -24.99
C GLY A 248 8.99 -4.50 -24.64
N ASP A 249 8.81 -3.31 -24.05
CA ASP A 249 9.91 -2.40 -23.68
C ASP A 249 10.35 -2.61 -22.23
N VAL A 250 11.25 -3.56 -22.02
CA VAL A 250 11.79 -3.92 -20.71
C VAL A 250 12.58 -2.77 -20.08
N ASP A 251 13.32 -2.01 -20.87
CA ASP A 251 14.11 -0.90 -20.35
C ASP A 251 13.21 0.24 -19.86
N ALA A 252 12.10 0.51 -20.55
CA ALA A 252 11.08 1.43 -20.05
C ALA A 252 10.46 0.94 -18.74
N MET A 253 10.17 -0.36 -18.61
CA MET A 253 9.65 -0.93 -17.37
C MET A 253 10.64 -0.70 -16.21
N LYS A 254 11.93 -0.99 -16.41
CA LYS A 254 12.98 -0.76 -15.42
C LYS A 254 13.09 0.72 -15.05
N ARG A 255 13.19 1.63 -16.02
CA ARG A 255 13.22 3.09 -15.80
C ARG A 255 11.99 3.57 -15.00
N ARG A 256 10.80 3.12 -15.38
CA ARG A 256 9.54 3.51 -14.72
C ARG A 256 9.49 3.01 -13.29
N THR A 257 9.97 1.80 -13.03
CA THR A 257 10.01 1.20 -11.70
C THR A 257 11.00 1.93 -10.78
N ARG A 258 12.18 2.31 -11.28
CA ARG A 258 13.12 3.17 -10.54
C ARG A 258 12.54 4.54 -10.22
N ASN A 259 11.86 5.17 -11.19
CA ASN A 259 11.19 6.45 -10.98
C ASN A 259 10.06 6.33 -9.94
N PHE A 260 9.35 5.20 -9.93
CA PHE A 260 8.36 4.91 -8.91
C PHE A 260 8.99 4.77 -7.51
N ALA A 261 10.09 4.02 -7.38
CA ALA A 261 10.83 3.90 -6.12
C ALA A 261 11.33 5.27 -5.60
N LYS A 262 11.89 6.11 -6.48
CA LYS A 262 12.29 7.49 -6.15
C LYS A 262 11.11 8.32 -5.62
N ARG A 263 9.93 8.19 -6.23
CA ARG A 263 8.71 8.87 -5.77
C ARG A 263 8.29 8.38 -4.38
N GLN A 264 8.35 7.06 -4.12
CA GLN A 264 8.06 6.51 -2.79
C GLN A 264 9.02 7.08 -1.74
N HIS A 265 10.33 7.13 -2.01
CA HIS A 265 11.29 7.79 -1.11
C HIS A 265 10.97 9.26 -0.88
N THR A 266 10.61 9.99 -1.94
CA THR A 266 10.25 11.41 -1.81
C THR A 266 9.01 11.59 -0.95
N TRP A 267 8.05 10.68 -1.06
CA TRP A 267 6.84 10.70 -0.29
C TRP A 267 7.11 10.33 1.18
N MET A 268 7.92 9.31 1.44
CA MET A 268 8.36 8.91 2.78
C MET A 268 9.02 10.06 3.56
N ARG A 269 9.88 10.85 2.90
CA ARG A 269 10.53 12.03 3.54
C ARG A 269 9.57 13.13 4.00
N LYS A 270 8.32 13.09 3.54
CA LYS A 270 7.29 14.06 3.95
C LYS A 270 6.45 13.55 5.13
N LEU A 271 6.61 12.30 5.53
CA LEU A 271 5.96 11.77 6.71
C LEU A 271 6.58 12.38 7.96
N ALA A 272 5.74 12.94 8.83
CA ALA A 272 6.16 13.29 10.18
C ALA A 272 6.50 12.01 10.98
N ASP A 273 7.46 12.13 11.89
CA ASP A 273 7.82 11.12 12.90
C ASP A 273 8.21 9.74 12.34
N VAL A 274 8.67 9.69 11.08
CA VAL A 274 9.18 8.45 10.48
C VAL A 274 10.61 8.16 10.96
N TRP A 275 10.80 6.97 11.52
CA TRP A 275 12.12 6.41 11.80
C TRP A 275 12.70 5.80 10.52
N VAL A 276 13.68 6.48 9.93
CA VAL A 276 14.32 6.00 8.70
C VAL A 276 15.48 5.07 9.03
N LEU A 277 15.38 3.81 8.62
CA LEU A 277 16.42 2.80 8.79
C LEU A 277 17.12 2.53 7.46
N ASP A 278 18.43 2.74 7.41
CA ASP A 278 19.25 2.30 6.29
C ASP A 278 19.53 0.79 6.40
N VAL A 279 19.10 0.06 5.38
CA VAL A 279 19.21 -1.40 5.27
C VAL A 279 20.31 -1.84 4.30
N THR A 280 21.15 -0.91 3.83
CA THR A 280 22.26 -1.18 2.90
C THR A 280 23.24 -2.17 3.50
N GLY A 281 23.44 -3.29 2.81
CA GLY A 281 24.31 -4.37 3.27
C GLY A 281 23.86 -5.11 4.54
N ARG A 282 22.63 -4.88 5.03
CA ARG A 282 22.11 -5.50 6.27
C ARG A 282 21.27 -6.74 5.98
N GLY A 283 21.27 -7.69 6.92
CA GLY A 283 20.39 -8.86 6.89
C GLY A 283 18.97 -8.52 7.35
N ASP A 284 17.97 -9.19 6.76
CA ASP A 284 16.55 -8.97 7.10
C ASP A 284 16.26 -9.20 8.59
N GLU A 285 16.93 -10.17 9.22
CA GLU A 285 16.76 -10.51 10.64
C GLU A 285 17.28 -9.40 11.56
N ASP A 286 18.44 -8.79 11.24
CA ASP A 286 19.02 -7.69 12.02
C ASP A 286 18.13 -6.45 11.97
N VAL A 287 17.57 -6.15 10.78
CA VAL A 287 16.65 -5.03 10.59
C VAL A 287 15.35 -5.27 11.36
N ALA A 288 14.82 -6.50 11.33
CA ALA A 288 13.61 -6.85 12.07
C ALA A 288 13.80 -6.72 13.59
N ALA A 289 14.96 -7.16 14.11
CA ALA A 289 15.30 -7.04 15.53
C ALA A 289 15.37 -5.58 15.99
N GLU A 290 15.98 -4.69 15.19
CA GLU A 290 16.05 -3.25 15.51
C GLU A 290 14.65 -2.61 15.53
N ILE A 291 13.78 -2.96 14.57
CA ILE A 291 12.39 -2.48 14.55
C ILE A 291 11.63 -2.95 15.79
N GLU A 292 11.86 -4.19 16.23
CA GLU A 292 11.26 -4.73 17.45
C GLU A 292 11.74 -3.98 18.70
N GLU A 293 13.03 -3.71 18.81
CA GLU A 293 13.61 -2.94 19.90
C GLU A 293 13.07 -1.50 19.97
N LEU A 294 12.98 -0.81 18.83
CA LEU A 294 12.36 0.51 18.73
C LEU A 294 10.92 0.48 19.24
N ALA A 295 10.14 -0.49 18.79
CA ALA A 295 8.74 -0.64 19.20
C ALA A 295 8.58 -0.96 20.70
N ASN A 296 9.54 -1.64 21.31
CA ASN A 296 9.54 -1.93 22.74
C ASN A 296 10.01 -0.75 23.59
N THR A 297 10.90 0.09 23.06
CA THR A 297 11.43 1.26 23.78
C THR A 297 10.36 2.33 23.95
N LEU A 298 9.55 2.57 22.92
CA LEU A 298 8.44 3.53 22.95
C LEU A 298 7.28 3.12 23.88
N ARG A 299 7.33 1.92 24.49
CA ARG A 299 6.38 1.46 25.51
C ARG A 299 6.73 1.86 26.93
N ARG A 300 7.98 2.29 27.20
CA ARG A 300 8.37 2.61 28.57
C ARG A 300 7.81 3.99 28.95
N PRO A 301 7.00 4.08 30.01
CA PRO A 301 6.44 5.34 30.48
C PRO A 301 7.53 6.32 30.93
#